data_AF-A0A1V5F113-F1
#
_entry.id   AF-A0A1V5F113-F1
#
_cell.length_a   1.000
_cell.length_b   1.000
_cell.length_c   1.000
_cell.angle_alpha   90.00
_cell.angle_beta   90.00
_cell.angle_gamma   90.00
#
_symmetry.space_group_name_H-M   'P 1'
#
loop_
_entity.id
_entity.type
_entity.pdbx_description
1 polymer ?
#
loop_
_entity_poly.entity_id
_entity_poly.type
_entity_poly.pdbx_seq_one_letter_code
_entity_poly.pdbx_strand_id
1 'polypeptide(L)'
;MHKSKADIAKLFNEKFGTAPESTPEELTEYVRQVLRKKYTKAEVGVTGANFLIADIGGISVTENEGNGLMCTAFPRIHIVIAGIEKIIPRWEQLGLFYPLLAAHGTGQQMTAYNTVFTGVRKSNEIDGPEKLYVILLDNGRTDVFNDDEAYEALACIRCGACLNGCPVYKTIGGYTYETTYSGPIGSVLTPFFRGFSDFSHLSFASTLCGKCNEVCPVKIPLTDILLANRRKTVEKNLRPATEKMLIKGFGYIAGTRKGFDFFNGKLKNIGTFAFNYIGWGPKRDMPKFAEKSFSEQYRKKNNI
;
A
#
# COMPACT_ATOMS: atom_id res chain seq x y z
N MET A 1 -1.46 5.98 -13.01
CA MET A 1 -1.88 6.11 -14.42
C MET A 1 -3.25 6.74 -14.42
N HIS A 2 -3.33 8.05 -14.64
CA HIS A 2 -4.61 8.76 -14.81
C HIS A 2 -4.65 9.24 -16.25
N LYS A 3 -5.62 8.74 -17.03
CA LYS A 3 -5.90 9.16 -18.42
C LYS A 3 -7.07 10.13 -18.40
N SER A 4 -7.06 11.12 -19.29
CA SER A 4 -8.24 11.99 -19.46
C SER A 4 -9.38 11.21 -20.11
N LYS A 5 -10.61 11.73 -20.03
CA LYS A 5 -11.76 11.15 -20.74
C LYS A 5 -11.52 11.03 -22.25
N ALA A 6 -10.84 12.01 -22.84
CA ALA A 6 -10.51 12.02 -24.28
C ALA A 6 -9.49 10.93 -24.62
N ASP A 7 -8.47 10.74 -23.77
CA ASP A 7 -7.49 9.67 -23.95
C ASP A 7 -8.15 8.28 -23.88
N ILE A 8 -9.16 8.13 -23.02
CA ILE A 8 -9.92 6.88 -22.88
C ILE A 8 -10.80 6.66 -24.12
N ALA A 9 -11.56 7.66 -24.58
CA ALA A 9 -12.40 7.55 -25.77
C ALA A 9 -11.58 7.19 -27.02
N LYS A 10 -10.44 7.86 -27.23
CA LYS A 10 -9.50 7.54 -28.31
C LYS A 10 -8.99 6.10 -28.21
N LEU A 11 -8.58 5.66 -27.02
CA LEU A 11 -8.11 4.29 -26.81
C LEU A 11 -9.20 3.25 -27.12
N PHE A 12 -10.44 3.51 -26.72
CA PHE A 12 -11.56 2.62 -27.00
C PHE A 12 -11.91 2.58 -28.49
N ASN A 13 -11.85 3.71 -29.19
CA ASN A 13 -12.00 3.74 -30.65
C ASN A 13 -10.90 2.89 -31.33
N GLU A 14 -9.63 3.09 -30.95
CA GLU A 14 -8.50 2.35 -31.51
C GLU A 14 -8.55 0.84 -31.25
N LYS A 15 -9.04 0.41 -30.07
CA LYS A 15 -9.04 -1.00 -29.66
C LYS A 15 -10.33 -1.75 -29.97
N PHE A 16 -11.46 -1.06 -29.98
CA PHE A 16 -12.79 -1.66 -29.99
C PHE A 16 -13.73 -1.06 -31.04
N GLY A 17 -13.30 -0.01 -31.76
CA GLY A 17 -14.10 0.62 -32.80
C GLY A 17 -15.30 1.41 -32.29
N THR A 18 -15.32 1.85 -31.03
CA THR A 18 -16.33 2.78 -30.50
C THR A 18 -16.24 4.14 -31.19
N ALA A 19 -17.22 5.04 -31.05
CA ALA A 19 -17.10 6.38 -31.63
C ALA A 19 -15.90 7.14 -31.01
N PRO A 20 -15.15 7.96 -31.79
CA PRO A 20 -13.97 8.68 -31.30
C PRO A 20 -14.23 9.60 -30.11
N GLU A 21 -15.44 10.18 -30.04
CA GLU A 21 -15.87 11.12 -29.00
C GLU A 21 -16.91 10.49 -28.04
N SER A 22 -16.86 9.17 -27.86
CA SER A 22 -17.81 8.49 -26.98
C SER A 22 -17.75 9.01 -25.55
N THR A 23 -18.91 9.20 -24.93
CA THR A 23 -19.00 9.64 -23.54
C THR A 23 -18.63 8.50 -22.57
N PRO A 24 -18.25 8.81 -21.32
CA PRO A 24 -18.01 7.77 -20.30
C PRO A 24 -19.17 6.79 -20.13
N GLU A 25 -20.41 7.26 -20.24
CA GLU A 25 -21.63 6.46 -20.13
C GLU A 25 -21.75 5.48 -21.30
N GLU A 26 -21.53 5.95 -22.53
CA GLU A 26 -21.55 5.10 -23.74
C GLU A 26 -20.47 4.02 -23.70
N LEU A 27 -19.25 4.39 -23.28
CA LEU A 27 -18.16 3.43 -23.12
C LEU A 27 -18.47 2.41 -22.03
N THR A 28 -19.07 2.84 -20.92
CA THR A 28 -19.49 1.94 -19.83
C THR A 28 -20.55 0.96 -20.30
N GLU A 29 -21.55 1.42 -21.07
CA GLU A 29 -22.59 0.56 -21.64
C GLU A 29 -22.00 -0.45 -22.63
N TYR A 30 -21.08 -0.02 -23.50
CA TYR A 30 -20.35 -0.90 -24.40
C TYR A 30 -19.62 -2.01 -23.62
N VAL A 31 -18.83 -1.62 -22.59
CA VAL A 31 -18.09 -2.57 -21.75
C VAL A 31 -19.04 -3.53 -21.06
N ARG A 32 -20.18 -3.05 -20.57
CA ARG A 32 -21.20 -3.88 -19.90
C ARG A 32 -21.71 -4.97 -20.83
N GLN A 33 -22.04 -4.65 -22.08
CA GLN A 33 -22.49 -5.64 -23.07
C GLN A 33 -21.42 -6.68 -23.39
N VAL A 34 -20.15 -6.26 -23.51
CA VAL A 34 -19.01 -7.15 -23.73
C VAL A 34 -18.82 -8.10 -22.54
N LEU A 35 -18.78 -7.55 -21.32
CA LEU A 35 -18.51 -8.33 -20.11
C LEU A 35 -19.68 -9.26 -19.75
N ARG A 36 -20.93 -8.86 -19.97
CA ARG A 36 -22.09 -9.70 -19.66
C ARG A 36 -22.04 -11.05 -20.39
N LYS A 37 -21.64 -11.03 -21.67
CA LYS A 37 -21.43 -12.26 -22.47
C LYS A 37 -20.32 -13.16 -21.92
N LYS A 38 -19.30 -12.57 -21.28
CA LYS A 38 -18.20 -13.33 -20.66
C LYS A 38 -18.64 -13.93 -19.34
N TYR A 39 -19.28 -13.15 -18.47
CA TYR A 39 -19.76 -13.62 -17.18
C TYR A 39 -20.75 -14.79 -17.30
N THR A 40 -21.72 -14.71 -18.22
CA THR A 40 -22.72 -15.77 -18.38
C THR A 40 -22.19 -17.05 -19.03
N LYS A 41 -21.01 -17.00 -19.68
CA LYS A 41 -20.34 -18.17 -20.26
C LYS A 41 -19.25 -18.75 -19.37
N ALA A 42 -18.85 -18.03 -18.31
CA ALA A 42 -17.77 -18.46 -17.45
C ALA A 42 -18.19 -19.69 -16.62
N GLU A 43 -17.37 -20.74 -16.65
CA GLU A 43 -17.63 -21.97 -15.90
C GLU A 43 -17.16 -21.85 -14.44
N VAL A 44 -16.15 -21.00 -14.22
CA VAL A 44 -15.50 -20.76 -12.92
C VAL A 44 -15.45 -19.27 -12.63
N GLY A 45 -15.92 -18.90 -11.44
CA GLY A 45 -15.73 -17.59 -10.83
C GLY A 45 -14.65 -17.62 -9.77
N VAL A 46 -13.79 -16.60 -9.74
CA VAL A 46 -12.76 -16.46 -8.72
C VAL A 46 -12.93 -15.13 -8.01
N THR A 47 -13.00 -15.14 -6.68
CA THR A 47 -13.07 -13.92 -5.87
C THR A 47 -12.04 -13.96 -4.75
N GLY A 48 -11.78 -12.78 -4.18
CA GLY A 48 -11.18 -12.68 -2.85
C GLY A 48 -12.23 -12.75 -1.75
N ALA A 49 -11.82 -12.35 -0.55
CA ALA A 49 -12.72 -12.00 0.54
C ALA A 49 -12.23 -10.71 1.21
N ASN A 50 -13.16 -9.80 1.50
CA ASN A 50 -12.88 -8.66 2.39
C ASN A 50 -12.76 -9.15 3.83
N PHE A 51 -13.70 -10.02 4.24
CA PHE A 51 -13.74 -10.69 5.54
C PHE A 51 -14.20 -12.15 5.40
N LEU A 52 -13.63 -13.02 6.22
CA LEU A 52 -14.14 -14.37 6.49
C LEU A 52 -14.83 -14.36 7.85
N ILE A 53 -16.03 -14.89 7.98
CA ILE A 53 -16.87 -14.74 9.17
C ILE A 53 -16.98 -16.10 9.85
N ALA A 54 -16.35 -16.24 11.02
CA ALA A 54 -16.10 -17.55 11.63
C ALA A 54 -17.36 -18.24 12.16
N ASP A 55 -18.26 -17.50 12.81
CA ASP A 55 -19.45 -18.07 13.47
C ASP A 55 -20.48 -18.68 12.48
N ILE A 56 -20.63 -18.09 11.30
CA ILE A 56 -21.58 -18.54 10.28
C ILE A 56 -20.91 -19.21 9.07
N GLY A 57 -19.58 -19.31 9.04
CA GLY A 57 -18.84 -19.79 7.87
C GLY A 57 -19.02 -18.89 6.64
N GLY A 58 -19.08 -17.56 6.86
CA GLY A 58 -19.43 -16.58 5.84
C GLY A 58 -18.22 -16.04 5.08
N ILE A 59 -18.42 -15.70 3.81
CA ILE A 59 -17.42 -15.06 2.95
C ILE A 59 -17.98 -13.72 2.50
N SER A 60 -17.44 -12.64 3.03
CA SER A 60 -17.85 -11.27 2.72
C SER A 60 -17.07 -10.71 1.55
N VAL A 61 -17.79 -10.22 0.55
CA VAL A 61 -17.26 -9.47 -0.60
C VAL A 61 -18.01 -8.15 -0.70
N THR A 62 -17.26 -7.06 -0.83
CA THR A 62 -17.80 -5.72 -1.02
C THR A 62 -17.22 -5.08 -2.28
N GLU A 63 -18.06 -4.43 -3.09
CA GLU A 63 -17.69 -3.89 -4.39
C GLU A 63 -18.59 -2.72 -4.84
N ASN A 64 -18.11 -1.91 -5.78
CA ASN A 64 -18.90 -0.79 -6.32
C ASN A 64 -19.46 -1.08 -7.73
N GLU A 65 -18.99 -2.14 -8.38
CA GLU A 65 -19.19 -2.40 -9.80
C GLU A 65 -20.24 -3.49 -10.10
N GLY A 66 -20.52 -4.35 -9.11
CA GLY A 66 -21.43 -5.50 -9.24
C GLY A 66 -20.84 -6.68 -10.01
N ASN A 67 -19.54 -6.68 -10.26
CA ASN A 67 -18.82 -7.76 -10.93
C ASN A 67 -18.56 -8.98 -10.04
N GLY A 68 -18.34 -8.80 -8.74
CA GLY A 68 -18.21 -9.84 -7.75
C GLY A 68 -19.45 -10.72 -7.69
N LEU A 69 -20.64 -10.12 -7.62
CA LEU A 69 -21.90 -10.87 -7.70
C LEU A 69 -22.03 -11.63 -9.03
N MET A 70 -21.63 -11.04 -10.16
CA MET A 70 -21.66 -11.74 -11.46
C MET A 70 -20.65 -12.89 -11.52
N CYS A 71 -19.50 -12.77 -10.87
CA CYS A 71 -18.51 -13.83 -10.72
C CYS A 71 -19.04 -15.01 -9.89
N THR A 72 -20.01 -14.80 -9.02
CA THR A 72 -20.52 -15.87 -8.13
C THR A 72 -21.88 -16.40 -8.53
N ALA A 73 -22.74 -15.57 -9.14
CA ALA A 73 -24.12 -15.93 -9.45
C ALA A 73 -24.26 -16.80 -10.71
N PHE A 74 -23.44 -16.57 -11.75
CA PHE A 74 -23.55 -17.30 -13.02
C PHE A 74 -22.68 -18.57 -13.10
N PRO A 75 -21.40 -18.54 -12.67
CA PRO A 75 -20.53 -19.70 -12.84
C PRO A 75 -20.93 -20.87 -11.95
N ARG A 76 -20.77 -22.10 -12.45
CA ARG A 76 -21.08 -23.33 -11.71
C ARG A 76 -20.11 -23.59 -10.58
N ILE A 77 -18.89 -23.05 -10.65
CA ILE A 77 -17.85 -23.22 -9.64
C ILE A 77 -17.41 -21.85 -9.14
N HIS A 78 -17.33 -21.68 -7.82
CA HIS A 78 -16.78 -20.51 -7.17
C HIS A 78 -15.53 -20.88 -6.37
N ILE A 79 -14.42 -20.19 -6.63
CA ILE A 79 -13.17 -20.31 -5.89
C ILE A 79 -12.93 -19.00 -5.15
N VAL A 80 -12.77 -19.09 -3.83
CA VAL A 80 -12.41 -17.98 -2.96
C VAL A 80 -10.96 -18.13 -2.56
N ILE A 81 -10.17 -17.08 -2.77
CA ILE A 81 -8.78 -17.01 -2.28
C ILE A 81 -8.70 -15.89 -1.24
N ALA A 82 -8.48 -16.25 0.01
CA ALA A 82 -8.47 -15.30 1.11
C ALA A 82 -7.26 -15.53 2.00
N GLY A 83 -6.63 -14.45 2.45
CA GLY A 83 -5.57 -14.56 3.43
C GLY A 83 -6.12 -14.99 4.80
N ILE A 84 -5.34 -15.77 5.55
CA ILE A 84 -5.74 -16.26 6.89
C ILE A 84 -6.01 -15.13 7.89
N GLU A 85 -5.49 -13.93 7.65
CA GLU A 85 -5.70 -12.74 8.48
C GLU A 85 -7.08 -12.09 8.29
N LYS A 86 -7.86 -12.53 7.30
CA LYS A 86 -9.15 -11.92 6.95
C LYS A 86 -10.30 -12.32 7.85
N ILE A 87 -10.06 -13.15 8.88
CA ILE A 87 -11.10 -13.71 9.73
C ILE A 87 -11.60 -12.68 10.75
N ILE A 88 -12.91 -12.54 10.85
CA ILE A 88 -13.61 -11.85 11.93
C ILE A 88 -14.47 -12.88 12.70
N PRO A 89 -14.55 -12.79 14.04
CA PRO A 89 -15.24 -13.80 14.84
C PRO A 89 -16.75 -13.87 14.60
N ARG A 90 -17.42 -12.74 14.37
CA ARG A 90 -18.89 -12.69 14.30
C ARG A 90 -19.45 -11.82 13.19
N TRP A 91 -20.61 -12.22 12.68
CA TRP A 91 -21.35 -11.49 11.64
C TRP A 91 -21.61 -10.02 11.99
N GLU A 92 -21.96 -9.71 13.25
CA GLU A 92 -22.36 -8.36 13.67
C GLU A 92 -21.24 -7.33 13.47
N GLN A 93 -19.98 -7.77 13.42
CA GLN A 93 -18.84 -6.88 13.19
C GLN A 93 -18.84 -6.24 11.80
N LEU A 94 -19.57 -6.81 10.83
CA LEU A 94 -19.74 -6.18 9.52
C LEU A 94 -20.42 -4.80 9.63
N GLY A 95 -21.31 -4.61 10.62
CA GLY A 95 -21.94 -3.32 10.88
C GLY A 95 -20.95 -2.20 11.23
N LEU A 96 -19.75 -2.57 11.73
CA LEU A 96 -18.64 -1.64 11.96
C LEU A 96 -17.68 -1.61 10.76
N PHE A 97 -17.27 -2.78 10.25
CA PHE A 97 -16.20 -2.85 9.27
C PHE A 97 -16.61 -2.38 7.87
N TYR A 98 -17.86 -2.56 7.44
CA TYR A 98 -18.30 -2.05 6.13
C TYR A 98 -18.27 -0.53 6.07
N PRO A 99 -18.89 0.24 7.01
CA PRO A 99 -18.78 1.69 6.97
C PRO A 99 -17.35 2.18 7.12
N LEU A 100 -16.57 1.55 8.00
CA LEU A 100 -15.19 1.95 8.27
C LEU A 100 -14.27 1.72 7.05
N LEU A 101 -14.47 0.64 6.30
CA LEU A 101 -13.78 0.40 5.03
C LEU A 101 -14.17 1.44 3.97
N ALA A 102 -15.47 1.67 3.78
CA ALA A 102 -15.99 2.56 2.73
C ALA A 102 -15.62 4.03 2.99
N ALA A 103 -15.82 4.51 4.22
CA ALA A 103 -15.59 5.91 4.57
C ALA A 103 -14.11 6.30 4.43
N HIS A 104 -13.21 5.42 4.85
CA HIS A 104 -11.77 5.67 4.78
C HIS A 104 -11.15 5.36 3.40
N GLY A 105 -11.79 4.51 2.60
CA GLY A 105 -11.30 4.15 1.28
C GLY A 105 -11.76 5.09 0.19
N THR A 106 -13.07 5.22 0.04
CA THR A 106 -13.72 5.96 -1.07
C THR A 106 -14.51 7.18 -0.60
N GLY A 107 -14.62 7.41 0.72
CA GLY A 107 -15.45 8.49 1.27
C GLY A 107 -16.95 8.19 1.22
N GLN A 108 -17.33 6.95 0.92
CA GLN A 108 -18.72 6.49 0.91
C GLN A 108 -19.18 6.08 2.31
N GLN A 109 -20.46 6.24 2.62
CA GLN A 109 -21.01 5.72 3.89
C GLN A 109 -20.95 4.20 3.95
N MET A 110 -21.18 3.54 2.81
CA MET A 110 -21.04 2.11 2.61
C MET A 110 -20.80 1.86 1.13
N THR A 111 -20.07 0.80 0.81
CA THR A 111 -19.83 0.35 -0.57
C THR A 111 -21.15 -0.13 -1.22
N ALA A 112 -21.29 0.03 -2.53
CA ALA A 112 -22.58 -0.13 -3.22
C ALA A 112 -23.20 -1.54 -3.10
N TYR A 113 -22.36 -2.58 -3.20
CA TYR A 113 -22.80 -3.97 -3.08
C TYR A 113 -22.02 -4.66 -1.96
N ASN A 114 -22.74 -5.34 -1.07
CA ASN A 114 -22.17 -6.10 0.04
C ASN A 114 -22.84 -7.47 0.05
N THR A 115 -22.10 -8.51 -0.32
CA THR A 115 -22.61 -9.87 -0.43
C THR A 115 -21.87 -10.75 0.56
N VAL A 116 -22.62 -11.62 1.24
CA VAL A 116 -22.02 -12.69 2.05
C VAL A 116 -22.50 -14.04 1.58
N PHE A 117 -21.54 -14.87 1.20
CA PHE A 117 -21.76 -16.25 0.79
C PHE A 117 -21.62 -17.16 2.01
N THR A 118 -22.56 -18.07 2.20
CA THR A 118 -22.52 -19.09 3.28
C THR A 118 -22.48 -20.51 2.74
N GLY A 119 -22.43 -20.68 1.42
CA GLY A 119 -22.38 -22.00 0.79
C GLY A 119 -22.65 -21.98 -0.71
N VAL A 120 -22.93 -23.16 -1.25
CA VAL A 120 -23.37 -23.38 -2.63
C VAL A 120 -24.86 -23.08 -2.78
N ARG A 121 -25.33 -22.92 -4.03
CA ARG A 121 -26.76 -22.75 -4.31
C ARG A 121 -27.58 -23.92 -3.78
N LYS A 122 -28.76 -23.62 -3.25
CA LYS A 122 -29.75 -24.61 -2.81
C LYS A 122 -30.65 -25.04 -3.96
N SER A 123 -31.39 -26.13 -3.77
CA SER A 123 -32.30 -26.67 -4.78
C SER A 123 -33.46 -25.73 -5.16
N ASN A 124 -33.80 -24.79 -4.29
CA ASN A 124 -34.85 -23.78 -4.51
C ASN A 124 -34.29 -22.42 -4.97
N GLU A 125 -32.98 -22.31 -5.22
CA GLU A 125 -32.32 -21.10 -5.70
C GLU A 125 -32.01 -21.24 -7.19
N ILE A 126 -32.18 -20.15 -7.95
CA ILE A 126 -32.02 -20.14 -9.41
C ILE A 126 -30.60 -19.76 -9.86
N ASP A 127 -29.82 -19.17 -8.97
CA ASP A 127 -28.48 -18.65 -9.20
C ASP A 127 -27.50 -19.12 -8.12
N GLY A 128 -26.20 -18.98 -8.42
CA GLY A 128 -25.11 -19.36 -7.53
C GLY A 128 -24.37 -20.63 -7.95
N PRO A 129 -23.22 -20.90 -7.28
CA PRO A 129 -22.34 -21.99 -7.67
C PRO A 129 -22.86 -23.34 -7.17
N GLU A 130 -22.62 -24.40 -7.94
CA GLU A 130 -22.82 -25.80 -7.54
C GLU A 130 -21.70 -26.32 -6.64
N LYS A 131 -20.50 -25.73 -6.75
CA LYS A 131 -19.32 -26.07 -5.95
C LYS A 131 -18.63 -24.80 -5.46
N LEU A 132 -18.25 -24.79 -4.19
CA LEU A 132 -17.50 -23.72 -3.55
C LEU A 132 -16.18 -24.27 -3.00
N TYR A 133 -15.06 -23.67 -3.41
CA TYR A 133 -13.73 -23.96 -2.88
C TYR A 133 -13.20 -22.73 -2.15
N VAL A 134 -12.75 -22.90 -0.91
CA VAL A 134 -12.15 -21.83 -0.12
C VAL A 134 -10.69 -22.15 0.12
N ILE A 135 -9.80 -21.31 -0.42
CA ILE A 135 -8.35 -21.43 -0.29
C ILE A 135 -7.90 -20.38 0.72
N LEU A 136 -7.51 -20.85 1.91
CA LEU A 136 -6.91 -20.03 2.95
C LEU A 136 -5.40 -19.91 2.71
N LEU A 137 -4.97 -18.70 2.41
CA LEU A 137 -3.61 -18.40 2.01
C LEU A 137 -2.81 -17.86 3.19
N ASP A 138 -1.77 -18.60 3.59
CA ASP A 138 -0.75 -18.10 4.50
C ASP A 138 0.22 -17.18 3.73
N ASN A 139 1.08 -17.75 2.87
CA ASN A 139 2.04 -16.99 2.05
C ASN A 139 2.88 -15.99 2.90
N GLY A 140 3.41 -16.47 4.03
CA GLY A 140 4.25 -15.70 4.96
C GLY A 140 3.48 -14.86 5.97
N ARG A 141 2.17 -15.03 6.11
CA ARG A 141 1.35 -14.34 7.12
C ARG A 141 1.59 -14.90 8.51
N THR A 142 1.80 -16.19 8.65
CA THR A 142 2.17 -16.79 9.94
C THR A 142 3.51 -16.22 10.44
N ASP A 143 4.47 -15.96 9.54
CA ASP A 143 5.73 -15.33 9.91
C ASP A 143 5.54 -13.87 10.37
N VAL A 144 4.65 -13.11 9.72
CA VAL A 144 4.28 -11.76 10.18
C VAL A 144 3.57 -11.83 11.54
N PHE A 145 2.69 -12.80 11.73
CA PHE A 145 1.93 -12.97 12.97
C PHE A 145 2.84 -13.31 14.16
N ASN A 146 3.87 -14.12 13.94
CA ASN A 146 4.85 -14.51 14.96
C ASN A 146 5.92 -13.42 15.22
N ASP A 147 5.87 -12.30 14.50
CA ASP A 147 6.80 -11.20 14.69
C ASP A 147 6.19 -10.13 15.62
N ASP A 148 6.78 -10.01 16.81
CA ASP A 148 6.32 -9.12 17.89
C ASP A 148 6.24 -7.63 17.48
N GLU A 149 6.92 -7.22 16.41
CA GLU A 149 6.93 -5.83 15.93
C GLU A 149 6.13 -5.63 14.64
N ALA A 150 5.58 -6.69 14.04
CA ALA A 150 4.89 -6.61 12.75
C ALA A 150 3.50 -7.25 12.72
N TYR A 151 3.12 -8.06 13.71
CA TYR A 151 1.85 -8.79 13.72
C TYR A 151 0.62 -7.89 13.50
N GLU A 152 0.64 -6.65 14.03
CA GLU A 152 -0.47 -5.70 13.87
C GLU A 152 -0.73 -5.30 12.43
N ALA A 153 0.25 -5.44 11.53
CA ALA A 153 0.05 -5.21 10.09
C ALA A 153 -1.02 -6.13 9.48
N LEU A 154 -1.26 -7.30 10.08
CA LEU A 154 -2.28 -8.26 9.65
C LEU A 154 -3.70 -7.80 9.99
N ALA A 155 -3.90 -6.83 10.88
CA ALA A 155 -5.21 -6.23 11.14
C ALA A 155 -5.74 -5.39 9.96
N CYS A 156 -4.97 -5.25 8.88
CA CYS A 156 -5.32 -4.41 7.74
C CYS A 156 -6.60 -4.90 7.02
N ILE A 157 -7.65 -4.08 7.10
CA ILE A 157 -8.91 -4.29 6.37
C ILE A 157 -8.84 -3.91 4.88
N ARG A 158 -7.67 -3.49 4.39
CA ARG A 158 -7.43 -3.10 2.98
C ARG A 158 -8.28 -1.93 2.48
N CYS A 159 -8.60 -0.96 3.33
CA CYS A 159 -9.39 0.21 2.92
C CYS A 159 -8.64 1.18 1.98
N GLY A 160 -7.30 1.17 1.96
CA GLY A 160 -6.50 2.05 1.10
C GLY A 160 -6.24 3.46 1.66
N ALA A 161 -6.76 3.82 2.84
CA ALA A 161 -6.56 5.13 3.45
C ALA A 161 -5.07 5.54 3.55
N CYS A 162 -4.21 4.59 3.93
CA CYS A 162 -2.77 4.84 4.01
C CYS A 162 -2.14 5.18 2.65
N LEU A 163 -2.69 4.67 1.54
CA LEU A 163 -2.25 5.00 0.18
C LEU A 163 -2.58 6.47 -0.13
N ASN A 164 -3.81 6.86 0.18
CA ASN A 164 -4.32 8.23 -0.04
C ASN A 164 -3.59 9.27 0.82
N GLY A 165 -3.11 8.90 2.00
CA GLY A 165 -2.32 9.75 2.89
C GLY A 165 -0.81 9.78 2.58
N CYS A 166 -0.31 8.83 1.77
CA CYS A 166 1.14 8.68 1.58
C CYS A 166 1.66 9.63 0.48
N PRO A 167 2.59 10.55 0.79
CA PRO A 167 3.15 11.46 -0.21
C PRO A 167 3.91 10.70 -1.30
N VAL A 168 4.64 9.63 -0.93
CA VAL A 168 5.40 8.80 -1.89
C VAL A 168 4.45 8.15 -2.88
N TYR A 169 3.45 7.39 -2.39
CA TYR A 169 2.48 6.70 -3.25
C TYR A 169 1.75 7.65 -4.19
N LYS A 170 1.33 8.83 -3.72
CA LYS A 170 0.66 9.84 -4.56
C LYS A 170 1.53 10.36 -5.70
N THR A 171 2.85 10.41 -5.50
CA THR A 171 3.79 10.91 -6.52
C THR A 171 4.18 9.82 -7.51
N ILE A 172 4.50 8.60 -7.04
CA ILE A 172 5.07 7.55 -7.90
C ILE A 172 4.06 6.48 -8.35
N GLY A 173 2.87 6.45 -7.75
CA GLY A 173 1.84 5.44 -8.01
C GLY A 173 2.18 4.05 -7.46
N GLY A 174 1.27 3.08 -7.67
CA GLY A 174 1.45 1.72 -7.13
C GLY A 174 2.38 0.80 -7.93
N TYR A 175 2.51 1.00 -9.25
CA TYR A 175 3.32 0.13 -10.11
C TYR A 175 4.81 0.12 -9.78
N THR A 176 5.33 1.25 -9.31
CA THR A 176 6.74 1.44 -8.95
C THR A 176 7.17 0.65 -7.71
N TYR A 177 6.24 0.05 -6.97
CA TYR A 177 6.55 -0.82 -5.85
C TYR A 177 6.90 -2.26 -6.29
N GLU A 178 6.54 -2.67 -7.53
CA GLU A 178 6.83 -4.00 -8.10
C GLU A 178 6.36 -5.19 -7.23
N THR A 179 5.25 -5.00 -6.52
CA THR A 179 4.60 -6.00 -5.66
C THR A 179 3.09 -5.82 -5.66
N THR A 180 2.35 -6.88 -5.33
CA THR A 180 0.88 -6.88 -5.24
C THR A 180 0.37 -5.86 -4.22
N TYR A 181 1.04 -5.75 -3.07
CA TYR A 181 0.73 -4.74 -2.06
C TYR A 181 1.59 -3.50 -2.25
N SER A 182 0.96 -2.33 -2.39
CA SER A 182 1.65 -1.06 -2.60
C SER A 182 1.47 -0.09 -1.43
N GLY A 183 2.18 1.04 -1.48
CA GLY A 183 2.14 2.08 -0.46
C GLY A 183 2.57 1.61 0.94
N PRO A 184 2.19 2.33 2.01
CA PRO A 184 2.72 2.08 3.35
C PRO A 184 2.52 0.64 3.86
N ILE A 185 1.31 0.08 3.67
CA ILE A 185 1.03 -1.30 4.09
C ILE A 185 1.83 -2.33 3.27
N GLY A 186 2.03 -2.10 1.98
CA GLY A 186 2.88 -2.93 1.13
C GLY A 186 4.35 -2.89 1.56
N SER A 187 4.86 -1.69 1.84
CA SER A 187 6.23 -1.48 2.34
C SER A 187 6.51 -2.15 3.68
N VAL A 188 5.46 -2.48 4.46
CA VAL A 188 5.56 -3.25 5.70
C VAL A 188 5.55 -4.75 5.41
N LEU A 189 4.59 -5.24 4.63
CA LEU A 189 4.33 -6.67 4.46
C LEU A 189 5.24 -7.35 3.43
N THR A 190 5.59 -6.67 2.34
CA THR A 190 6.32 -7.28 1.23
C THR A 190 7.70 -7.85 1.63
N PRO A 191 8.51 -7.22 2.51
CA PRO A 191 9.75 -7.82 3.00
C PRO A 191 9.55 -9.19 3.68
N PHE A 192 8.41 -9.42 4.34
CA PHE A 192 8.09 -10.73 4.91
C PHE A 192 7.68 -11.72 3.83
N PHE A 193 6.83 -11.31 2.89
CA PHE A 193 6.30 -12.20 1.86
C PHE A 193 7.29 -12.55 0.75
N ARG A 194 8.24 -11.66 0.44
CA ARG A 194 9.17 -11.78 -0.68
C ARG A 194 10.64 -11.72 -0.29
N GLY A 195 10.93 -11.63 1.01
CA GLY A 195 12.29 -11.59 1.55
C GLY A 195 12.84 -10.17 1.74
N PHE A 196 13.58 -10.01 2.83
CA PHE A 196 14.21 -8.75 3.20
C PHE A 196 15.39 -8.37 2.31
N SER A 197 16.07 -9.33 1.68
CA SER A 197 17.19 -9.04 0.77
C SER A 197 16.75 -8.16 -0.39
N ASP A 198 15.60 -8.50 -0.97
CA ASP A 198 15.17 -7.93 -2.24
C ASP A 198 14.22 -6.76 -2.00
N PHE A 199 13.35 -6.84 -0.98
CA PHE A 199 12.26 -5.89 -0.78
C PHE A 199 12.41 -4.96 0.44
N SER A 200 13.48 -5.06 1.24
CA SER A 200 13.69 -4.15 2.38
C SER A 200 13.74 -2.68 1.96
N HIS A 201 14.22 -2.38 0.75
CA HIS A 201 14.28 -1.03 0.20
C HIS A 201 12.91 -0.30 0.23
N LEU A 202 11.79 -1.04 0.15
CA LEU A 202 10.44 -0.47 0.27
C LEU A 202 10.20 0.17 1.65
N SER A 203 10.74 -0.41 2.71
CA SER A 203 10.65 0.18 4.05
C SER A 203 11.51 1.45 4.16
N PHE A 204 12.66 1.51 3.46
CA PHE A 204 13.54 2.69 3.40
C PHE A 204 12.97 3.83 2.54
N ALA A 205 12.11 3.53 1.55
CA ALA A 205 11.49 4.53 0.68
C ALA A 205 10.47 5.45 1.41
N SER A 206 9.97 5.05 2.59
CA SER A 206 9.07 5.87 3.39
C SER A 206 9.75 7.10 3.97
N THR A 207 9.07 8.25 3.96
CA THR A 207 9.52 9.47 4.66
C THR A 207 9.23 9.44 6.16
N LEU A 208 8.52 8.40 6.66
CA LEU A 208 8.10 8.26 8.05
C LEU A 208 7.30 9.47 8.58
N CYS A 209 6.55 10.17 7.72
CA CYS A 209 5.79 11.36 8.12
C CYS A 209 4.59 11.09 9.05
N GLY A 210 4.26 9.82 9.34
CA GLY A 210 3.21 9.46 10.29
C GLY A 210 1.77 9.53 9.75
N LYS A 211 1.52 10.12 8.57
CA LYS A 211 0.15 10.28 8.07
C LYS A 211 -0.61 8.96 7.92
N CYS A 212 0.09 7.88 7.56
CA CYS A 212 -0.52 6.56 7.44
C CYS A 212 -1.01 5.98 8.77
N ASN A 213 -0.39 6.33 9.90
CA ASN A 213 -0.86 5.93 11.23
C ASN A 213 -2.11 6.73 11.60
N GLU A 214 -2.10 8.04 11.35
CA GLU A 214 -3.20 8.96 11.68
C GLU A 214 -4.51 8.58 10.96
N VAL A 215 -4.43 8.24 9.67
CA VAL A 215 -5.62 7.92 8.86
C VAL A 215 -6.05 6.45 8.93
N CYS A 216 -5.27 5.58 9.59
CA CYS A 216 -5.58 4.15 9.67
C CYS A 216 -6.74 3.92 10.63
N PRO A 217 -7.89 3.43 10.16
CA PRO A 217 -9.06 3.32 11.01
C PRO A 217 -8.98 2.14 12.00
N VAL A 218 -8.04 1.21 11.76
CA VAL A 218 -7.72 0.09 12.65
C VAL A 218 -6.39 0.28 13.39
N LYS A 219 -5.87 1.51 13.41
CA LYS A 219 -4.74 1.96 14.25
C LYS A 219 -3.43 1.18 14.13
N ILE A 220 -3.13 0.64 12.95
CA ILE A 220 -1.85 -0.05 12.70
C ILE A 220 -0.71 0.99 12.77
N PRO A 221 0.34 0.76 13.59
CA PRO A 221 1.46 1.67 13.77
C PRO A 221 2.48 1.53 12.62
N LEU A 222 2.04 1.78 11.39
CA LEU A 222 2.82 1.51 10.17
C LEU A 222 4.23 2.13 10.19
N THR A 223 4.42 3.34 10.73
CA THR A 223 5.77 3.93 10.84
C THR A 223 6.71 3.12 11.72
N ASP A 224 6.20 2.55 12.80
CA ASP A 224 7.02 1.85 13.79
C ASP A 224 7.42 0.48 13.23
N ILE A 225 6.48 -0.19 12.55
CA ILE A 225 6.77 -1.43 11.82
C ILE A 225 7.77 -1.18 10.69
N LEU A 226 7.67 -0.06 9.96
CA LEU A 226 8.65 0.33 8.93
C LEU A 226 10.04 0.55 9.53
N LEU A 227 10.14 1.18 10.71
CA LEU A 227 11.40 1.36 11.42
C LEU A 227 11.97 0.02 11.90
N ALA A 228 11.13 -0.87 12.44
CA ALA A 228 11.53 -2.22 12.83
C ALA A 228 12.07 -3.00 11.63
N ASN A 229 11.41 -2.93 10.47
CA ASN A 229 11.90 -3.55 9.24
C ASN A 229 13.26 -3.01 8.81
N ARG A 230 13.49 -1.69 8.89
CA ARG A 230 14.80 -1.09 8.62
C ARG A 230 15.87 -1.62 9.58
N ARG A 231 15.56 -1.70 10.88
CA ARG A 231 16.47 -2.24 11.91
C ARG A 231 16.82 -3.70 11.62
N LYS A 232 15.82 -4.55 11.40
CA LYS A 232 15.98 -5.98 11.03
C LYS A 232 16.85 -6.15 9.78
N THR A 233 16.69 -5.26 8.78
CA THR A 233 17.52 -5.27 7.57
C THR A 233 19.00 -5.02 7.88
N VAL A 234 19.28 -4.06 8.76
CA VAL A 234 20.65 -3.72 9.18
C VAL A 234 21.26 -4.83 10.04
N GLU A 235 20.51 -5.39 10.98
CA GLU A 235 20.93 -6.50 11.85
C GLU A 235 21.25 -7.76 11.05
N LYS A 236 20.47 -8.04 10.00
CA LYS A 236 20.72 -9.14 9.05
C LYS A 236 21.87 -8.85 8.07
N ASN A 237 22.56 -7.72 8.18
CA ASN A 237 23.63 -7.29 7.27
C ASN A 237 23.22 -7.22 5.78
N LEU A 238 21.96 -6.86 5.51
CA LEU A 238 21.42 -6.75 4.15
C LEU A 238 21.61 -5.33 3.55
N ARG A 239 22.47 -4.51 4.16
CA ARG A 239 22.85 -3.18 3.66
C ARG A 239 24.31 -3.18 3.21
N PRO A 240 24.67 -2.37 2.20
CA PRO A 240 26.05 -2.25 1.75
C PRO A 240 27.00 -1.91 2.90
N ALA A 241 28.15 -2.59 2.95
CA ALA A 241 29.16 -2.35 3.98
C ALA A 241 29.67 -0.89 3.98
N THR A 242 29.76 -0.29 2.79
CA THR A 242 30.14 1.12 2.59
C THR A 242 29.16 2.07 3.29
N GLU A 243 27.85 1.87 3.12
CA GLU A 243 26.81 2.65 3.81
C GLU A 243 26.94 2.51 5.33
N LYS A 244 27.11 1.28 5.82
CA LYS A 244 27.28 1.01 7.26
C LYS A 244 28.51 1.73 7.83
N MET A 245 29.63 1.72 7.11
CA MET A 245 30.85 2.43 7.50
C MET A 245 30.66 3.96 7.49
N LEU A 246 30.04 4.51 6.44
CA LEU A 246 29.75 5.95 6.32
C LEU A 246 28.86 6.43 7.46
N ILE A 247 27.77 5.72 7.76
CA ILE A 247 26.85 6.09 8.85
C ILE A 247 27.54 5.97 10.21
N LYS A 248 28.34 4.92 10.46
CA LYS A 248 29.11 4.79 11.70
C LYS A 248 30.13 5.92 11.86
N GLY A 249 30.88 6.24 10.79
CA GLY A 249 31.84 7.35 10.78
C GLY A 249 31.17 8.69 11.02
N PHE A 250 30.03 8.94 10.37
CA PHE A 250 29.19 10.11 10.63
C PHE A 250 28.75 10.17 12.10
N GLY A 251 28.27 9.06 12.67
CA GLY A 251 27.87 8.99 14.07
C GLY A 251 29.01 9.30 15.04
N TYR A 252 30.22 8.80 14.77
CA TYR A 252 31.41 9.10 15.58
C TYR A 252 31.77 10.59 15.54
N ILE A 253 31.75 11.20 14.34
CA ILE A 253 32.05 12.63 14.15
C ILE A 253 30.97 13.51 14.78
N ALA A 254 29.69 13.22 14.47
CA ALA A 254 28.55 14.01 14.93
C ALA A 254 28.23 13.81 16.41
N GLY A 255 28.66 12.70 17.00
CA GLY A 255 28.50 12.41 18.43
C GLY A 255 29.32 13.31 19.35
N THR A 256 30.30 14.06 18.82
CA THR A 256 31.08 15.02 19.61
C THR A 256 30.95 16.43 19.04
N ARG A 257 30.85 17.43 19.93
CA ARG A 257 30.79 18.84 19.52
C ARG A 257 32.02 19.24 18.71
N LYS A 258 33.22 18.84 19.15
CA LYS A 258 34.48 19.13 18.46
C LYS A 258 34.52 18.52 17.05
N GLY A 259 34.05 17.28 16.88
CA GLY A 259 33.97 16.64 15.57
C GLY A 259 32.96 17.32 14.64
N PHE A 260 31.80 17.71 15.16
CA PHE A 260 30.79 18.42 14.37
C PHE A 260 31.23 19.85 13.97
N ASP A 261 31.95 20.55 14.86
CA ASP A 261 32.48 21.90 14.60
C ASP A 261 33.70 21.90 13.66
N PHE A 262 34.48 20.81 13.63
CA PHE A 262 35.59 20.65 12.68
C PHE A 262 35.14 20.88 11.23
N PHE A 263 33.96 20.38 10.87
CA PHE A 263 33.30 20.66 9.58
C PHE A 263 32.55 21.99 9.62
N ASN A 264 33.30 23.09 9.63
CA ASN A 264 32.77 24.45 9.62
C ASN A 264 32.02 24.80 8.31
N GLY A 265 31.38 25.98 8.27
CA GLY A 265 30.58 26.41 7.12
C GLY A 265 31.37 26.50 5.81
N LYS A 266 32.66 26.88 5.87
CA LYS A 266 33.52 26.96 4.67
C LYS A 266 33.73 25.60 4.05
N LEU A 267 34.11 24.60 4.85
CA LEU A 267 34.29 23.22 4.40
C LEU A 267 33.00 22.63 3.85
N LYS A 268 31.87 22.88 4.52
CA LYS A 268 30.54 22.44 4.05
C LYS A 268 30.20 23.06 2.70
N ASN A 269 30.36 24.38 2.54
CA ASN A 269 30.08 25.07 1.28
C ASN A 269 30.95 24.57 0.12
N ILE A 270 32.24 24.30 0.36
CA ILE A 270 33.13 23.70 -0.65
C ILE A 270 32.66 22.29 -1.03
N GLY A 271 32.40 21.45 -0.02
CA GLY A 271 31.96 20.07 -0.25
C GLY A 271 30.59 19.97 -0.93
N THR A 272 29.68 20.91 -0.65
CA THR A 272 28.34 20.91 -1.24
C THR A 272 28.24 21.59 -2.60
N PHE A 273 29.22 22.40 -2.99
CA PHE A 273 29.19 23.14 -4.25
C PHE A 273 29.03 22.23 -5.48
N ALA A 274 29.66 21.05 -5.47
CA ALA A 274 29.54 20.07 -6.54
C ALA A 274 28.10 19.56 -6.74
N PHE A 275 27.29 19.50 -5.68
CA PHE A 275 25.91 19.00 -5.77
C PHE A 275 24.96 19.95 -6.52
N ASN A 276 25.29 21.23 -6.66
CA ASN A 276 24.56 22.15 -7.55
C ASN A 276 24.54 21.66 -9.00
N TYR A 277 25.61 20.97 -9.41
CA TYR A 277 25.77 20.46 -10.77
C TYR A 277 25.41 18.97 -10.88
N ILE A 278 25.51 18.24 -9.76
CA ILE A 278 25.32 16.79 -9.71
C ILE A 278 24.24 16.47 -8.67
N GLY A 279 23.01 16.18 -9.14
CA GLY A 279 21.94 15.59 -8.33
C GLY A 279 20.86 16.55 -7.80
N TRP A 280 21.14 17.84 -7.62
CA TRP A 280 20.14 18.78 -7.08
C TRP A 280 19.20 19.39 -8.15
N GLY A 281 19.55 19.18 -9.43
CA GLY A 281 18.79 19.62 -10.61
C GLY A 281 18.97 21.11 -10.90
N PRO A 282 18.81 21.56 -12.15
CA PRO A 282 19.18 22.91 -12.59
C PRO A 282 18.28 24.04 -12.02
N LYS A 283 17.21 23.70 -11.30
CA LYS A 283 16.23 24.65 -10.75
C LYS A 283 16.39 24.90 -9.25
N ARG A 284 17.44 24.35 -8.62
CA ARG A 284 17.64 24.44 -7.18
C ARG A 284 19.09 24.72 -6.87
N ASP A 285 19.33 25.70 -6.02
CA ASP A 285 20.65 25.97 -5.44
C ASP A 285 20.78 25.30 -4.07
N MET A 286 21.98 24.82 -3.78
CA MET A 286 22.36 24.35 -2.47
C MET A 286 22.36 25.52 -1.49
N PRO A 287 21.76 25.36 -0.29
CA PRO A 287 21.77 26.39 0.73
C PRO A 287 23.20 26.71 1.16
N LYS A 288 23.53 28.00 1.32
CA LYS A 288 24.82 28.45 1.84
C LYS A 288 24.86 28.24 3.36
N PHE A 289 25.79 27.42 3.82
CA PHE A 289 26.05 27.22 5.24
C PHE A 289 26.74 28.46 5.83
N ALA A 290 26.27 28.92 6.99
CA ALA A 290 26.91 30.00 7.73
C ALA A 290 28.33 29.62 8.14
N GLU A 291 29.29 30.56 8.04
CA GLU A 291 30.71 30.29 8.32
C GLU A 291 30.94 29.79 9.76
N LYS A 292 30.19 30.34 10.70
CA LYS A 292 30.25 30.00 12.13
C LYS A 292 29.03 29.20 12.55
N SER A 293 29.25 28.14 13.33
CA SER A 293 28.16 27.34 13.87
C SER A 293 27.36 28.13 14.92
N PHE A 294 26.10 27.77 15.14
CA PHE A 294 25.30 28.36 16.23
C PHE A 294 26.00 28.25 17.59
N SER A 295 26.70 27.13 17.84
CA SER A 295 27.45 26.92 19.08
C SER A 295 28.61 27.89 19.24
N GLU A 296 29.37 28.15 18.17
CA GLU A 296 30.46 29.13 18.19
C GLU A 296 29.93 30.55 18.41
N GLN A 297 28.82 30.90 17.74
CA GLN A 297 28.16 32.19 17.91
C GLN A 297 27.65 32.36 19.36
N TYR A 298 27.05 31.33 19.93
CA TYR A 298 26.52 31.33 21.29
C TYR A 298 27.63 31.45 22.35
N ARG A 299 28.72 30.70 22.21
CA ARG A 299 29.90 30.79 23.10
C ARG A 299 30.53 32.17 23.08
N LYS A 300 30.73 32.71 21.87
CA LYS A 300 31.24 34.08 21.69
C LYS A 300 30.31 35.12 22.31
N LYS A 301 28.99 34.95 22.22
CA LYS A 301 28.00 35.89 22.80
C LYS A 301 27.99 35.86 24.33
N ASN A 302 28.26 34.70 24.94
CA ASN A 302 28.20 34.52 26.39
C ASN A 302 29.58 34.51 27.07
N ASN A 303 30.67 34.78 26.35
CA ASN A 303 32.06 34.70 26.86
C ASN A 303 32.40 33.36 27.54
N ILE A 304 31.92 32.25 26.97
CA ILE A 304 32.18 30.86 27.40
C ILE A 304 33.08 30.16 26.40
#